data_AF-A0A6J0L8U7-F1
#
_entry.id   AF-A0A6J0L8U7-F1
#
_cell.length_a   1.000
_cell.length_b   1.000
_cell.length_c   1.000
_cell.angle_alpha   90.00
_cell.angle_beta   90.00
_cell.angle_gamma   90.00
#
_symmetry.space_group_name_H-M   'P 1'
#
loop_
_entity.id
_entity.type
_entity.pdbx_description
1 polymer ?
#
loop_
_entity_poly.entity_id
_entity_poly.type
_entity_poly.pdbx_seq_one_letter_code
_entity_poly.pdbx_strand_id
1 'polypeptide(L)'
;MLKTEENMRSDKRLRLALIMIVDGVLIAHKQVPRPTLQYVQMVDNVEAFLNFPWGRESYLKTITCMKPPLDEDEPVQTLVKLLQQTTYRLQGFPLALQLVAFQAIPLLATKIPSPHYSTTLLELQVPHLPLHKSVNINDFLLVEVDPQLSVTALIPLAPNTTVWGDEPEDERALYMEELIAQNHEFNIHDWPCGDSSKQEPIVQPAVPTIHRKHTVPKKTVP
;
A
#
# COMPACT_ATOMS: atom_id res chain seq x y z
N MET A 1 -0.10 33.19 0.56
CA MET A 1 -0.99 33.83 -0.43
C MET A 1 -2.38 33.19 -0.58
N LEU A 2 -2.70 32.02 0.00
CA LEU A 2 -4.05 31.44 -0.07
C LEU A 2 -5.01 31.88 1.06
N LYS A 3 -4.49 32.32 2.20
CA LYS A 3 -5.29 32.75 3.37
C LYS A 3 -5.95 34.13 3.23
N THR A 4 -5.68 34.84 2.13
CA THR A 4 -6.04 36.27 2.00
C THR A 4 -7.16 36.52 0.99
N GLU A 5 -7.56 35.52 0.20
CA GLU A 5 -8.71 35.61 -0.72
C GLU A 5 -9.93 34.93 -0.08
N GLU A 6 -10.75 35.69 0.66
CA GLU A 6 -12.03 35.19 1.22
C GLU A 6 -13.01 34.71 0.13
N ASN A 7 -12.84 35.16 -1.12
CA ASN A 7 -13.76 34.87 -2.22
C ASN A 7 -13.00 34.36 -3.47
N MET A 8 -12.42 33.17 -3.35
CA MET A 8 -11.74 32.51 -4.46
C MET A 8 -12.74 32.01 -5.51
N ARG A 9 -12.49 32.33 -6.79
CA ARG A 9 -13.30 31.83 -7.92
C ARG A 9 -13.34 30.30 -7.93
N SER A 10 -14.52 29.73 -8.21
CA SER A 10 -14.76 28.28 -8.18
C SER A 10 -13.79 27.46 -9.05
N ASP A 11 -13.43 27.96 -10.23
CA ASP A 11 -12.46 27.32 -11.14
C ASP A 11 -11.06 27.23 -10.49
N LYS A 12 -10.55 28.33 -9.92
CA LYS A 12 -9.28 28.35 -9.19
C LYS A 12 -9.31 27.41 -7.99
N ARG A 13 -10.43 27.37 -7.26
CA ARG A 13 -10.63 26.45 -6.13
C ARG A 13 -10.59 24.98 -6.57
N LEU A 14 -11.23 24.66 -7.69
CA LEU A 14 -11.22 23.30 -8.26
C LEU A 14 -9.79 22.88 -8.64
N ARG A 15 -9.07 23.72 -9.39
CA ARG A 15 -7.68 23.44 -9.81
C ARG A 15 -6.76 23.21 -8.63
N LEU A 16 -6.86 24.05 -7.59
CA LEU A 16 -6.10 23.87 -6.36
C LEU A 16 -6.48 22.59 -5.61
N ALA A 17 -7.77 22.24 -5.55
CA ALA A 17 -8.21 20.99 -4.94
C ALA A 17 -7.64 19.76 -5.69
N LEU A 18 -7.64 19.80 -7.03
CA LEU A 18 -7.05 18.75 -7.86
C LEU A 18 -5.55 18.58 -7.61
N ILE A 19 -4.79 19.69 -7.57
CA ILE A 19 -3.36 19.65 -7.23
C ILE A 19 -3.15 19.06 -5.83
N MET A 20 -3.95 19.49 -4.85
CA MET A 20 -3.85 18.98 -3.47
C MET A 20 -4.15 17.49 -3.36
N ILE A 21 -5.12 16.97 -4.12
CA ILE A 21 -5.42 15.53 -4.17
C ILE A 21 -4.25 14.78 -4.81
N VAL A 22 -3.74 15.25 -5.95
CA VAL A 22 -2.66 14.58 -6.65
C VAL A 22 -1.36 14.62 -5.85
N ASP A 23 -0.82 15.78 -5.52
CA ASP A 23 0.47 15.90 -4.82
C ASP A 23 0.38 15.47 -3.35
N GLY A 24 -0.78 15.67 -2.71
CA GLY A 24 -0.96 15.40 -1.27
C GLY A 24 -1.41 13.99 -0.95
N VAL A 25 -2.09 13.29 -1.88
CA VAL A 25 -2.63 11.95 -1.65
C VAL A 25 -2.04 10.94 -2.64
N LEU A 26 -2.14 11.19 -3.94
CA LEU A 26 -1.75 10.19 -4.95
C LEU A 26 -0.23 10.05 -5.09
N ILE A 27 0.49 11.17 -5.10
CA ILE A 27 1.94 11.28 -5.35
C ILE A 27 2.65 11.79 -4.09
N ALA A 28 2.12 11.48 -2.91
CA ALA A 28 2.66 11.92 -1.63
C ALA A 28 4.06 11.31 -1.39
N HIS A 29 5.09 11.97 -1.91
CA HIS A 29 6.47 11.48 -1.94
C HIS A 29 7.39 12.25 -0.98
N LYS A 30 7.03 13.47 -0.59
CA LYS A 30 7.82 14.33 0.30
C LYS A 30 7.10 14.57 1.61
N GLN A 31 7.85 14.63 2.71
CA GLN A 31 7.32 15.05 4.01
C GLN A 31 6.81 16.50 4.01
N VAL A 32 7.41 17.35 3.18
CA VAL A 32 6.92 18.72 2.94
C VAL A 32 6.11 18.72 1.65
N PRO A 33 4.78 18.89 1.70
CA PRO A 33 3.96 18.99 0.50
C PRO A 33 4.35 20.25 -0.26
N ARG A 34 4.96 20.06 -1.44
CA ARG A 34 5.23 21.13 -2.40
C ARG A 34 4.60 20.72 -3.72
N PRO A 35 3.74 21.57 -4.31
CA PRO A 35 3.17 21.29 -5.61
C PRO A 35 4.26 21.03 -6.64
N THR A 36 4.10 19.93 -7.38
CA THR A 36 5.01 19.58 -8.47
C THR A 36 4.69 20.47 -9.66
N LEU A 37 5.67 21.25 -10.15
CA LEU A 37 5.46 22.23 -11.22
C LEU A 37 4.77 21.62 -12.45
N GLN A 38 5.17 20.41 -12.84
CA GLN A 38 4.58 19.66 -13.94
C GLN A 38 3.07 19.45 -13.75
N TYR A 39 2.63 18.98 -12.58
CA TYR A 39 1.21 18.74 -12.31
C TYR A 39 0.41 20.04 -12.19
N VAL A 40 1.05 21.10 -11.69
CA VAL A 40 0.46 22.46 -11.69
C VAL A 40 0.21 22.93 -13.13
N GLN A 41 1.16 22.74 -14.04
CA GLN A 41 0.98 23.10 -15.45
C GLN A 41 -0.11 22.25 -16.12
N MET A 42 -0.21 20.96 -15.79
CA MET A 42 -1.24 20.09 -16.35
C MET A 42 -2.65 20.51 -15.96
N VAL A 43 -2.85 21.12 -14.78
CA VAL A 43 -4.18 21.56 -14.32
C VAL A 43 -4.74 22.70 -15.16
N ASP A 44 -3.93 23.35 -16.00
CA ASP A 44 -4.38 24.37 -16.94
C ASP A 44 -5.46 23.83 -17.87
N ASN A 45 -5.34 22.56 -18.28
CA ASN A 45 -6.36 21.81 -18.99
C ASN A 45 -6.95 20.72 -18.08
N VAL A 46 -8.07 21.03 -17.42
CA VAL A 46 -8.73 20.13 -16.45
C VAL A 46 -9.15 18.81 -17.07
N GLU A 47 -9.59 18.79 -18.33
CA GLU A 47 -10.01 17.55 -18.99
C GLU A 47 -8.81 16.63 -19.23
N ALA A 48 -7.72 17.16 -19.78
CA ALA A 48 -6.48 16.40 -19.95
C ALA A 48 -5.90 15.96 -18.59
N PHE A 49 -6.01 16.79 -17.56
CA PHE A 49 -5.61 16.46 -16.21
C PHE A 49 -6.40 15.28 -15.65
N LEU A 50 -7.73 15.27 -15.79
CA LEU A 50 -8.58 14.18 -15.30
C LEU A 50 -8.37 12.87 -16.09
N ASN A 51 -8.07 12.97 -17.39
CA ASN A 51 -7.78 11.82 -18.25
C ASN A 51 -6.34 11.30 -18.11
N PHE A 52 -5.47 12.00 -17.38
CA PHE A 52 -4.11 11.54 -17.13
C PHE A 52 -4.13 10.26 -16.26
N PRO A 53 -3.27 9.26 -16.54
CA PRO A 53 -3.26 7.99 -15.82
C PRO A 53 -2.64 8.10 -14.42
N TRP A 54 -3.28 8.86 -13.52
CA TRP A 54 -2.81 9.09 -12.15
C TRP A 54 -2.59 7.81 -11.37
N GLY A 55 -3.39 6.76 -11.64
CA GLY A 55 -3.20 5.44 -11.04
C GLY A 55 -1.83 4.84 -11.38
N ARG A 56 -1.40 4.92 -12.65
CA ARG A 56 -0.08 4.44 -13.09
C ARG A 56 1.05 5.26 -12.49
N GLU A 57 0.92 6.58 -12.50
CA GLU A 57 1.91 7.49 -11.92
C GLU A 57 2.08 7.22 -10.42
N SER A 58 0.97 7.09 -9.69
CA SER A 58 0.97 6.77 -8.26
C SER A 58 1.57 5.40 -7.97
N TYR A 59 1.20 4.38 -8.75
CA TYR A 59 1.76 3.04 -8.64
C TYR A 59 3.29 3.03 -8.81
N LEU A 60 3.80 3.68 -9.86
CA LEU A 60 5.23 3.77 -10.10
C LEU A 60 5.97 4.42 -8.92
N LYS A 61 5.40 5.48 -8.34
CA LYS A 61 5.96 6.14 -7.14
C LYS A 61 5.93 5.23 -5.91
N THR A 62 4.88 4.43 -5.74
CA THR A 62 4.81 3.47 -4.63
C THR A 62 5.84 2.36 -4.79
N ILE A 63 5.98 1.81 -5.99
CA ILE A 63 6.92 0.71 -6.26
C ILE A 63 8.38 1.17 -6.20
N THR A 64 8.71 2.42 -6.51
CA THR A 64 10.09 2.91 -6.39
C THR A 64 10.67 2.76 -4.97
N CYS A 65 9.84 2.82 -3.93
CA CYS A 65 10.25 2.59 -2.55
C CYS A 65 10.47 1.10 -2.22
N MET A 66 9.92 0.19 -3.02
CA MET A 66 10.05 -1.26 -2.84
C MET A 66 11.18 -1.85 -3.70
N LYS A 67 11.81 -1.04 -4.55
CA LYS A 67 12.90 -1.45 -5.43
C LYS A 67 14.26 -1.06 -4.83
N PRO A 68 15.33 -1.81 -5.14
CA PRO A 68 16.68 -1.39 -4.79
C PRO A 68 16.98 0.02 -5.34
N PRO A 69 17.54 0.93 -4.53
CA PRO A 69 17.92 2.25 -5.00
C PRO A 69 18.97 2.13 -6.10
N LEU A 70 18.78 2.80 -7.24
CA LEU A 70 19.69 2.66 -8.39
C LEU A 70 21.01 3.42 -8.24
N ASP A 71 21.04 4.41 -7.34
CA ASP A 71 22.15 5.36 -7.18
C ASP A 71 23.14 4.95 -6.08
N GLU A 72 23.07 3.72 -5.59
CA GLU A 72 23.87 3.21 -4.47
C GLU A 72 24.83 2.11 -4.94
N ASP A 73 26.03 2.05 -4.34
CA ASP A 73 27.07 1.06 -4.70
C ASP A 73 26.62 -0.40 -4.46
N GLU A 74 25.83 -0.63 -3.41
CA GLU A 74 25.28 -1.93 -3.05
C GLU A 74 23.74 -1.87 -2.89
N PRO A 75 23.00 -1.78 -4.00
CA PRO A 75 21.60 -1.38 -3.99
C PRO A 75 20.70 -2.40 -3.25
N VAL A 76 20.98 -3.69 -3.41
CA VAL A 76 20.22 -4.77 -2.74
C VAL A 76 20.45 -4.75 -1.23
N GLN A 77 21.70 -4.54 -0.78
CA GLN A 77 22.00 -4.49 0.66
C GLN A 77 21.35 -3.26 1.32
N THR A 78 21.34 -2.13 0.63
CA THR A 78 20.65 -0.92 1.08
C THR A 78 19.15 -1.16 1.24
N LEU A 79 18.52 -1.85 0.29
CA LEU A 79 17.11 -2.23 0.40
C LEU A 79 16.87 -3.16 1.59
N VAL A 80 17.70 -4.20 1.78
CA VAL A 80 17.57 -5.13 2.91
C VAL A 80 17.65 -4.38 4.25
N LYS A 81 18.64 -3.51 4.42
CA LYS A 81 18.78 -2.68 5.65
C LYS A 81 17.54 -1.82 5.90
N LEU A 82 16.96 -1.26 4.85
CA LEU A 82 15.76 -0.44 4.90
C LEU A 82 14.50 -1.26 5.25
N LEU A 83 14.37 -2.48 4.72
CA LEU A 83 13.26 -3.39 5.04
C LEU A 83 13.38 -4.04 6.43
N GLN A 84 14.59 -4.12 6.99
CA GLN A 84 14.82 -4.61 8.36
C GLN A 84 14.42 -3.62 9.45
N GLN A 85 14.06 -2.37 9.09
CA GLN A 85 13.60 -1.37 10.04
C GLN A 85 12.24 -1.75 10.67
N THR A 86 12.03 -1.35 11.92
CA THR A 86 10.76 -1.58 12.63
C THR A 86 9.57 -0.90 11.95
N THR A 87 9.83 0.24 11.31
CA THR A 87 8.82 1.01 10.60
C THR A 87 9.36 1.43 9.24
N TYR A 88 8.50 1.33 8.22
CA TYR A 88 8.83 1.75 6.88
C TYR A 88 7.72 2.63 6.32
N ARG A 89 8.08 3.77 5.70
CA ARG A 89 7.12 4.69 5.10
C ARG A 89 7.12 4.53 3.59
N LEU A 90 6.02 4.02 3.07
CA LEU A 90 5.76 4.00 1.64
C LEU A 90 5.37 5.39 1.13
N GLN A 91 5.85 5.71 -0.08
CA GLN A 91 5.49 6.91 -0.82
C GLN A 91 4.38 6.59 -1.83
N GLY A 92 3.70 7.63 -2.32
CA GLY A 92 2.57 7.48 -3.25
C GLY A 92 1.29 7.05 -2.53
N PHE A 93 0.51 6.15 -3.14
CA PHE A 93 -0.81 5.76 -2.62
C PHE A 93 -0.93 4.24 -2.35
N PRO A 94 -0.18 3.71 -1.36
CA PRO A 94 -0.21 2.29 -1.01
C PRO A 94 -1.60 1.83 -0.50
N LEU A 95 -2.43 2.76 -0.04
CA LEU A 95 -3.79 2.48 0.41
C LEU A 95 -4.66 1.88 -0.71
N ALA A 96 -4.46 2.27 -1.97
CA ALA A 96 -5.15 1.63 -3.09
C ALA A 96 -4.83 0.14 -3.19
N LEU A 97 -3.57 -0.24 -3.02
CA LEU A 97 -3.15 -1.65 -3.02
C LEU A 97 -3.79 -2.43 -1.87
N GLN A 98 -3.90 -1.78 -0.70
CA GLN A 98 -4.56 -2.37 0.46
C GLN A 98 -6.06 -2.59 0.21
N LEU A 99 -6.76 -1.65 -0.43
CA LEU A 99 -8.17 -1.80 -0.80
C LEU A 99 -8.38 -2.94 -1.81
N VAL A 100 -7.49 -3.05 -2.80
CA VAL A 100 -7.48 -4.17 -3.76
C VAL A 100 -7.29 -5.50 -3.03
N ALA A 101 -6.36 -5.56 -2.06
CA ALA A 101 -6.14 -6.77 -1.27
C ALA A 101 -7.39 -7.16 -0.45
N PHE A 102 -8.10 -6.20 0.15
CA PHE A 102 -9.34 -6.48 0.88
C PHE A 102 -10.48 -6.93 -0.03
N GLN A 103 -10.55 -6.42 -1.26
CA GLN A 103 -11.52 -6.87 -2.24
C GLN A 103 -11.18 -8.29 -2.75
N ALA A 104 -9.89 -8.59 -2.93
CA ALA A 104 -9.42 -9.91 -3.36
C ALA A 104 -9.55 -10.97 -2.25
N ILE A 105 -9.41 -10.56 -0.99
CA ILE A 105 -9.44 -11.42 0.19
C ILE A 105 -10.49 -10.88 1.18
N PRO A 106 -11.78 -11.16 0.97
CA PRO A 106 -12.85 -10.59 1.80
C PRO A 106 -12.73 -10.96 3.29
N LEU A 107 -12.19 -12.15 3.59
CA LEU A 107 -11.99 -12.60 4.97
C LEU A 107 -11.02 -11.68 5.74
N LEU A 108 -10.00 -11.13 5.07
CA LEU A 108 -9.09 -10.16 5.67
C LEU A 108 -9.80 -8.85 6.02
N ALA A 109 -10.77 -8.41 5.20
CA ALA A 109 -11.55 -7.21 5.48
C ALA A 109 -12.35 -7.32 6.78
N THR A 110 -12.77 -8.54 7.18
CA THR A 110 -13.48 -8.78 8.45
C THR A 110 -12.61 -8.53 9.69
N LYS A 111 -11.28 -8.55 9.54
CA LYS A 111 -10.33 -8.28 10.64
C LYS A 111 -10.09 -6.80 10.86
N ILE A 112 -10.57 -5.92 9.96
CA ILE A 112 -10.44 -4.48 10.14
C ILE A 112 -11.26 -4.12 11.39
N PRO A 113 -10.64 -3.52 12.42
CA PRO A 113 -11.31 -3.10 13.64
C PRO A 113 -12.10 -1.82 13.38
N SER A 114 -13.13 -1.91 12.54
CA SER A 114 -14.09 -0.86 12.22
C SER A 114 -15.49 -1.27 12.67
N PRO A 115 -16.26 -0.39 13.32
CA PRO A 115 -17.69 -0.60 13.39
C PRO A 115 -18.28 -0.59 11.97
N HIS A 116 -19.37 -1.32 11.75
CA HIS A 116 -20.12 -1.22 10.52
C HIS A 116 -20.77 0.16 10.45
N TYR A 117 -20.19 1.08 9.68
CA TYR A 117 -20.83 2.35 9.37
C TYR A 117 -21.83 2.12 8.24
N SER A 118 -23.11 2.34 8.53
CA SER A 118 -24.17 2.38 7.52
C SER A 118 -24.22 3.72 6.78
N THR A 119 -23.61 4.76 7.36
CA THR A 119 -23.59 6.12 6.81
C THR A 119 -22.55 6.27 5.72
N THR A 120 -22.93 6.92 4.63
CA THR A 120 -22.01 7.27 3.54
C THR A 120 -21.07 8.41 3.94
N LEU A 121 -19.98 8.60 3.17
CA LEU A 121 -19.04 9.71 3.37
C LEU A 121 -19.73 11.10 3.32
N LEU A 122 -20.86 11.21 2.61
CA LEU A 122 -21.65 12.43 2.47
C LEU A 122 -22.52 12.71 3.71
N GLU A 123 -22.83 11.69 4.49
CA GLU A 123 -23.68 11.76 5.69
C GLU A 123 -22.87 11.93 6.98
N LEU A 124 -21.53 11.85 6.89
CA LEU A 124 -20.63 12.05 8.02
C LEU A 124 -20.69 13.51 8.51
N GLN A 125 -21.38 13.72 9.63
CA GLN A 125 -21.43 15.02 10.33
C GLN A 125 -20.24 15.25 11.27
N VAL A 126 -19.34 14.28 11.40
CA VAL A 126 -18.20 14.33 12.33
C VAL A 126 -17.10 15.20 11.73
N PRO A 127 -16.48 16.13 12.51
CA PRO A 127 -15.46 17.05 12.00
C PRO A 127 -14.15 16.36 11.55
N HIS A 128 -13.97 15.08 11.84
CA HIS A 128 -12.81 14.28 11.46
C HIS A 128 -13.26 12.86 11.11
N LEU A 129 -12.54 12.23 10.18
CA LEU A 129 -12.71 10.81 9.89
C LEU A 129 -12.32 9.98 11.13
N PRO A 130 -13.07 8.93 11.46
CA PRO A 130 -12.73 8.04 12.55
C PRO A 130 -11.35 7.43 12.31
N LEU A 131 -10.49 7.45 13.34
CA LEU A 131 -9.19 6.82 13.27
C LEU A 131 -9.37 5.29 13.37
N HIS A 132 -9.16 4.60 12.26
CA HIS A 132 -9.15 3.14 12.24
C HIS A 132 -7.81 2.61 12.72
N LYS A 133 -7.84 1.62 13.62
CA LYS A 133 -6.63 0.84 13.92
C LYS A 133 -6.26 0.02 12.67
N SER A 134 -4.99 -0.01 12.33
CA SER A 134 -4.47 -0.85 11.25
C SER A 134 -4.66 -2.33 11.58
N VAL A 135 -4.78 -3.16 10.54
CA VAL A 135 -4.75 -4.62 10.65
C VAL A 135 -3.39 -5.05 11.20
N ASN A 136 -3.37 -5.98 12.15
CA ASN A 136 -2.13 -6.50 12.73
C ASN A 136 -1.63 -7.71 11.91
N ILE A 137 -0.32 -7.97 11.89
CA ILE A 137 0.23 -9.17 11.23
C ILE A 137 -0.42 -10.48 11.72
N ASN A 138 -0.78 -10.57 13.00
CA ASN A 138 -1.47 -11.73 13.55
C ASN A 138 -2.84 -11.97 12.90
N ASP A 139 -3.52 -10.91 12.46
CA ASP A 139 -4.79 -11.04 11.76
C ASP A 139 -4.59 -11.71 10.40
N PHE A 140 -3.48 -11.41 9.70
CA PHE A 140 -3.13 -12.07 8.45
C PHE A 140 -2.83 -13.55 8.66
N LEU A 141 -2.03 -13.87 9.67
CA LEU A 141 -1.68 -15.25 10.01
C LEU A 141 -2.92 -16.09 10.38
N LEU A 142 -3.90 -15.48 11.06
CA LEU A 142 -5.18 -16.14 11.36
C LEU A 142 -6.05 -16.36 10.13
N VAL A 143 -6.06 -15.39 9.19
CA VAL A 143 -6.81 -15.50 7.93
C VAL A 143 -6.20 -16.55 7.00
N GLU A 144 -4.86 -16.66 6.99
CA GLU A 144 -4.12 -17.60 6.16
C GLU A 144 -4.45 -19.07 6.48
N VAL A 145 -4.64 -19.39 7.76
CA VAL A 145 -4.97 -20.76 8.21
C VAL A 145 -6.48 -21.02 8.28
N ASP A 146 -7.33 -20.04 7.97
CA ASP A 146 -8.77 -20.19 8.06
C ASP A 146 -9.30 -21.07 6.92
N PRO A 147 -10.04 -22.16 7.21
CA PRO A 147 -10.61 -23.02 6.17
C PRO A 147 -11.60 -22.31 5.23
N GLN A 148 -12.12 -21.14 5.62
CA GLN A 148 -13.03 -20.33 4.82
C GLN A 148 -12.30 -19.29 3.95
N LEU A 149 -10.97 -19.28 3.94
CA LEU A 149 -10.18 -18.38 3.11
C LEU A 149 -10.50 -18.59 1.62
N SER A 150 -10.95 -17.52 0.97
CA SER A 150 -11.11 -17.45 -0.48
C SER A 150 -10.34 -16.25 -1.03
N VAL A 151 -9.52 -16.49 -2.07
CA VAL A 151 -8.80 -15.44 -2.78
C VAL A 151 -9.36 -15.33 -4.19
N THR A 152 -9.77 -14.12 -4.59
CA THR A 152 -10.31 -13.83 -5.92
C THR A 152 -9.30 -13.03 -6.73
N ALA A 153 -8.95 -13.52 -7.92
CA ALA A 153 -8.19 -12.75 -8.90
C ALA A 153 -9.10 -11.64 -9.46
N LEU A 154 -8.83 -10.39 -9.09
CA LEU A 154 -9.63 -9.23 -9.51
C LEU A 154 -9.31 -8.78 -10.94
N ILE A 155 -8.12 -9.12 -11.42
CA ILE A 155 -7.68 -8.81 -12.77
C ILE A 155 -7.92 -10.09 -13.57
N PRO A 156 -8.82 -10.08 -14.57
CA PRO A 156 -9.03 -11.23 -15.42
C PRO A 156 -7.72 -11.53 -16.13
N LEU A 157 -7.16 -12.72 -15.90
CA LEU A 157 -6.09 -13.22 -16.74
C LEU A 157 -6.71 -13.38 -18.13
N ALA A 158 -6.27 -12.57 -19.11
CA ALA A 158 -6.70 -12.85 -20.47
C ALA A 158 -6.20 -14.26 -20.82
N PRO A 159 -7.00 -15.06 -21.57
CA PRO A 159 -6.76 -16.49 -21.73
C PRO A 159 -5.36 -16.83 -22.26
N ASN A 160 -4.64 -15.87 -22.84
CA ASN A 160 -3.33 -16.05 -23.47
C ASN A 160 -2.34 -14.90 -23.20
N THR A 161 -2.51 -14.05 -22.20
CA THR A 161 -1.58 -12.92 -21.96
C THR A 161 -0.80 -13.10 -20.67
N THR A 162 0.44 -13.57 -20.78
CA THR A 162 1.51 -13.29 -19.80
C THR A 162 2.01 -11.84 -19.90
N VAL A 163 1.56 -11.09 -20.92
CA VAL A 163 2.13 -9.79 -21.28
C VAL A 163 1.08 -8.68 -21.12
N TRP A 164 1.35 -7.75 -20.20
CA TRP A 164 0.72 -6.44 -20.19
C TRP A 164 1.20 -5.69 -21.43
N GLY A 165 0.31 -5.25 -22.32
CA GLY A 165 0.64 -4.88 -23.71
C GLY A 165 1.70 -3.79 -23.95
N ASP A 166 2.18 -3.11 -22.90
CA ASP A 166 3.24 -2.10 -22.97
C ASP A 166 4.52 -2.50 -22.19
N GLU A 167 4.59 -3.71 -21.65
CA GLU A 167 5.73 -4.18 -20.85
C GLU A 167 6.77 -4.83 -21.77
N PRO A 168 8.04 -4.35 -21.77
CA PRO A 168 9.10 -4.98 -22.55
C PRO A 168 9.32 -6.40 -22.03
N GLU A 169 9.52 -7.35 -22.95
CA GLU A 169 9.85 -8.73 -22.60
C GLU A 169 11.11 -8.73 -21.71
N ASP A 170 10.96 -9.24 -20.48
CA ASP A 170 12.08 -9.41 -19.56
C ASP A 170 12.76 -10.74 -19.88
N GLU A 171 13.99 -10.69 -20.41
CA GLU A 171 14.81 -11.86 -20.73
C GLU A 171 14.95 -12.82 -19.54
N ARG A 172 14.92 -12.30 -18.30
CA ARG A 172 14.97 -13.12 -17.09
C ARG A 172 13.65 -13.84 -16.84
N ALA A 173 12.52 -13.18 -17.10
CA ALA A 173 11.21 -13.82 -16.99
C ALA A 173 11.07 -14.94 -18.03
N LEU A 174 11.48 -14.69 -19.28
CA LEU A 174 11.49 -15.70 -20.34
C LEU A 174 12.36 -16.91 -19.99
N TYR A 175 13.54 -16.68 -19.43
CA TYR A 175 14.41 -17.77 -18.94
C TYR A 175 13.73 -18.61 -17.86
N MET A 176 13.04 -17.98 -16.91
CA MET A 176 12.30 -18.69 -15.86
C MET A 176 11.11 -19.48 -16.43
N GLU A 177 10.39 -18.92 -17.39
CA GLU A 177 9.31 -19.62 -18.09
C GLU A 177 9.84 -20.84 -18.88
N GLU A 178 11.00 -20.72 -19.50
CA GLU A 178 11.67 -21.83 -20.20
C GLU A 178 12.05 -22.96 -19.24
N LEU A 179 12.65 -22.64 -18.07
CA LEU A 179 12.96 -23.63 -17.05
C LEU A 179 11.70 -24.37 -16.55
N ILE A 180 10.59 -23.64 -16.35
CA ILE A 180 9.30 -24.23 -15.98
C ILE A 180 8.80 -25.16 -17.09
N ALA A 181 8.86 -24.73 -18.36
CA ALA A 181 8.44 -25.53 -19.50
C ALA A 181 9.28 -26.81 -19.67
N GLN A 182 10.55 -26.78 -19.24
CA GLN A 182 11.46 -27.92 -19.22
C GLN A 182 11.29 -28.83 -17.99
N ASN A 183 10.32 -28.57 -17.11
CA ASN A 183 10.13 -29.25 -15.82
C ASN A 183 11.39 -29.21 -14.94
N HIS A 184 12.10 -28.10 -14.93
CA HIS A 184 13.25 -27.91 -14.03
C HIS A 184 12.80 -27.93 -12.56
N GLU A 185 13.47 -28.74 -11.74
CA GLU A 185 13.27 -28.75 -10.28
C GLU A 185 14.07 -27.61 -9.65
N PHE A 186 13.37 -26.55 -9.25
CA PHE A 186 13.99 -25.42 -8.56
C PHE A 186 14.52 -25.81 -7.19
N ASN A 187 15.80 -25.53 -6.96
CA ASN A 187 16.47 -25.73 -5.68
C ASN A 187 16.78 -24.40 -5.01
N ILE A 188 17.02 -24.41 -3.69
CA ILE A 188 17.37 -23.20 -2.93
C ILE A 188 18.61 -22.49 -3.48
N HIS A 189 19.53 -23.24 -4.09
CA HIS A 189 20.75 -22.71 -4.70
C HIS A 189 20.51 -21.95 -6.01
N ASP A 190 19.36 -22.16 -6.66
CA ASP A 190 18.94 -21.38 -7.84
C ASP A 190 18.55 -19.94 -7.44
N TRP A 191 18.41 -19.69 -6.13
CA TRP A 191 18.02 -18.41 -5.54
C TRP A 191 19.11 -17.90 -4.58
N PRO A 192 20.32 -17.58 -5.08
CA PRO A 192 21.45 -17.16 -4.25
C PRO A 192 21.19 -15.84 -3.50
N CYS A 193 20.12 -15.13 -3.85
CA CYS A 193 19.72 -13.86 -3.27
C CYS A 193 18.38 -14.03 -2.53
N GLY A 194 18.48 -14.26 -1.21
CA GLY A 194 17.37 -14.29 -0.28
C GLY A 194 17.90 -14.23 1.16
N ASP A 195 17.15 -13.63 2.09
CA ASP A 195 17.53 -13.60 3.51
C ASP A 195 16.90 -14.81 4.23
N SER A 196 17.64 -15.91 4.32
CA SER A 196 17.25 -17.11 5.06
C SER A 196 17.72 -17.09 6.53
N SER A 197 18.19 -15.95 7.03
CA SER A 197 18.74 -15.85 8.40
C SER A 197 17.67 -15.83 9.49
N LYS A 198 16.41 -15.56 9.12
CA LYS A 198 15.28 -15.49 10.05
C LYS A 198 14.48 -16.78 10.02
N GLN A 199 14.19 -17.32 11.21
CA GLN A 199 13.25 -18.43 11.37
C GLN A 199 11.84 -18.01 10.90
N GLU A 200 11.16 -18.93 10.22
CA GLU A 200 9.76 -18.75 9.84
C GLU A 200 8.90 -18.50 11.10
N PRO A 201 7.96 -17.53 11.06
CA PRO A 201 7.09 -17.28 12.19
C PRO A 201 6.16 -18.48 12.42
N ILE A 202 6.38 -19.20 13.52
CA ILE A 202 5.49 -20.28 13.94
C ILE A 202 4.20 -19.65 14.49
N VAL A 203 3.11 -19.76 13.75
CA VAL A 203 1.78 -19.36 14.21
C VAL A 203 1.30 -20.37 15.25
N GLN A 204 1.41 -20.03 16.53
CA GLN A 204 0.78 -20.82 17.59
C GLN A 204 -0.70 -20.40 17.74
N PRO A 205 -1.65 -21.35 17.82
CA PRO A 205 -3.05 -21.02 18.10
C PRO A 205 -3.16 -20.22 19.41
N ALA A 206 -3.91 -19.13 19.38
CA ALA A 206 -4.06 -18.25 20.54
C ALA A 206 -4.65 -19.03 21.73
N VAL A 207 -3.85 -19.19 22.79
CA VAL A 207 -4.34 -19.70 24.08
C VAL A 207 -5.21 -18.60 24.72
N PRO A 208 -6.45 -18.89 25.15
CA PRO A 208 -7.31 -17.89 25.78
C PRO A 208 -6.65 -17.36 27.05
N THR A 209 -6.21 -16.11 27.00
CA THR A 209 -5.55 -15.46 28.14
C THR A 209 -6.61 -14.92 29.09
N ILE A 210 -6.73 -15.51 30.28
CA ILE A 210 -7.57 -14.99 31.36
C ILE A 210 -6.91 -13.70 31.89
N HIS A 211 -7.50 -12.55 31.57
CA HIS A 211 -7.07 -11.28 32.15
C HIS A 211 -7.33 -11.25 33.66
N ARG A 212 -6.32 -11.53 34.48
CA ARG A 212 -6.33 -11.12 35.89
C ARG A 212 -6.15 -9.61 35.96
N LYS A 213 -7.21 -8.90 36.35
CA LYS A 213 -7.17 -7.47 36.64
C LYS A 213 -6.18 -7.23 37.79
N HIS A 214 -5.02 -6.65 37.49
CA HIS A 214 -4.14 -6.10 38.50
C HIS A 214 -4.60 -4.67 38.80
N THR A 215 -5.31 -4.50 39.92
CA THR A 215 -5.64 -3.16 40.44
C THR A 215 -4.43 -2.66 41.22
N VAL A 216 -3.75 -1.64 40.69
CA VAL A 216 -2.67 -0.94 41.42
C VAL A 216 -3.30 0.09 42.37
N PRO A 217 -3.01 0.09 43.68
CA PRO A 217 -3.54 1.09 44.59
C PRO A 217 -2.90 2.46 44.32
N LYS A 218 -3.73 3.50 44.18
CA LYS A 218 -3.26 4.89 44.08
C LYS A 218 -2.62 5.31 45.41
N LYS A 219 -1.38 5.82 45.35
CA LYS A 219 -0.72 6.52 46.46
C LYS A 219 -1.50 7.78 46.81
N THR A 220 -1.99 7.87 48.04
CA THR A 220 -2.40 9.13 48.67
C THR A 220 -1.15 9.93 49.03
N VAL A 221 -1.07 11.17 48.55
CA VAL A 221 -0.01 12.12 48.92
C VAL A 221 -0.55 12.99 50.07
N PRO A 222 0.24 13.23 51.13
CA PRO A 222 -0.14 14.08 52.27
C PRO A 222 -0.23 15.57 51.92
#